data_AF-Q05R32-F1
#
_entry.id   AF-Q05R32-F1
#
_cell.length_a   1.000
_cell.length_b   1.000
_cell.length_c   1.000
_cell.angle_alpha   90.00
_cell.angle_beta   90.00
_cell.angle_gamma   90.00
#
_symmetry.space_group_name_H-M   'P 1'
#
loop_
_entity.id
_entity.type
_entity.pdbx_description
1 polymer ?
#
loop_
_entity_poly.entity_id
_entity_poly.type
_entity_poly.pdbx_seq_one_letter_code
_entity_poly.pdbx_strand_id
1 'polypeptide(L)'
;MEDCVYRNETPKMVVLKCIGVNNFYLEKVVMPAEWFWFEAPLEARVEIWQMAVNGQLLSVRGDVCDYLATPQPSQNNTLVA
;
A
#
# COMPACT_ATOMS: atom_id res chain seq x y z
N MET A 1 5.25 14.06 -0.06
CA MET A 1 4.80 12.74 -0.55
C MET A 1 5.82 11.77 -0.04
N GLU A 2 5.37 10.67 0.54
CA GLU A 2 6.24 9.68 1.17
C GLU A 2 6.13 8.35 0.43
N ASP A 3 7.23 7.61 0.43
CA ASP A 3 7.28 6.25 -0.12
C ASP A 3 6.48 5.30 0.76
N CYS A 4 5.55 4.59 0.13
CA CYS A 4 4.66 3.64 0.78
C CYS A 4 4.74 2.26 0.11
N VAL A 5 4.43 1.23 0.89
CA VAL A 5 4.41 -0.14 0.44
C VAL A 5 3.22 -0.90 1.03
N TYR A 6 2.51 -1.61 0.17
CA TYR A 6 1.46 -2.54 0.56
C TYR A 6 1.73 -3.93 -0.04
N ARG A 7 1.54 -4.97 0.76
CA ARG A 7 1.54 -6.36 0.30
C ARG A 7 0.14 -6.93 0.44
N ASN A 8 -0.38 -7.50 -0.65
CA ASN A 8 -1.63 -8.26 -0.55
C ASN A 8 -1.35 -9.66 0.01
N GLU A 9 -1.60 -9.85 1.30
CA GLU A 9 -1.47 -11.14 1.99
C GLU A 9 -2.70 -12.04 1.84
N THR A 10 -3.75 -11.56 1.16
CA THR A 10 -4.97 -12.35 0.93
C THR A 10 -4.80 -13.26 -0.28
N PRO A 11 -5.52 -14.40 -0.34
CA PRO A 11 -5.49 -15.30 -1.50
C PRO A 11 -6.30 -14.77 -2.71
N LYS A 12 -6.89 -13.57 -2.62
CA LYS A 12 -7.76 -12.98 -3.64
C LYS A 12 -7.22 -11.63 -4.09
N MET A 13 -7.69 -11.16 -5.25
CA MET A 13 -7.43 -9.79 -5.68
C MET A 13 -8.12 -8.80 -4.74
N VAL A 14 -7.43 -7.70 -4.45
CA VAL A 14 -7.98 -6.55 -3.73
C VAL A 14 -7.81 -5.28 -4.55
N VAL A 15 -8.60 -4.26 -4.25
CA VAL A 15 -8.40 -2.91 -4.79
C VAL A 15 -7.90 -2.03 -3.66
N LEU A 16 -6.69 -1.51 -3.80
CA LEU A 16 -6.16 -0.48 -2.93
C LEU A 16 -6.56 0.88 -3.49
N LYS A 17 -7.16 1.72 -2.65
CA LYS A 17 -7.42 3.14 -2.95
C LYS A 17 -6.66 3.99 -1.94
N CYS A 18 -5.90 4.97 -2.41
CA CYS A 18 -5.27 5.98 -1.58
C CYS A 18 -5.89 7.35 -1.90
N ILE A 19 -6.45 8.00 -0.88
CA ILE A 19 -7.29 9.20 -1.03
C ILE A 19 -6.72 10.27 -0.12
N GLY A 20 -6.23 11.36 -0.71
CA GLY A 20 -5.54 12.43 0.01
C GLY A 20 -6.13 13.82 -0.19
N VAL A 21 -5.45 14.80 0.40
CA VAL A 21 -5.75 16.22 0.21
C VAL A 21 -5.50 16.66 -1.25
N ASN A 22 -6.00 17.85 -1.62
CA ASN A 22 -5.80 18.44 -2.95
C ASN A 22 -6.25 17.54 -4.11
N ASN A 23 -7.32 16.77 -3.92
CA ASN A 23 -7.86 15.80 -4.88
C ASN A 23 -6.85 14.70 -5.27
N PHE A 24 -5.90 14.38 -4.39
CA PHE A 24 -5.02 13.23 -4.60
C PHE A 24 -5.85 11.94 -4.56
N TYR A 25 -5.74 11.15 -5.62
CA TYR A 25 -6.41 9.86 -5.74
C TYR A 25 -5.54 8.87 -6.49
N LEU A 26 -5.32 7.71 -5.88
CA LEU A 26 -4.63 6.58 -6.49
C LEU A 26 -5.48 5.33 -6.30
N GLU A 27 -5.62 4.52 -7.34
CA GLU A 27 -6.32 3.24 -7.29
C GLU A 27 -5.52 2.18 -8.04
N LYS A 28 -5.37 0.99 -7.42
CA LYS A 28 -4.70 -0.16 -8.03
C LYS A 28 -5.36 -1.46 -7.62
N VAL A 29 -5.59 -2.36 -8.58
CA VAL A 29 -5.85 -3.77 -8.31
C VAL A 29 -4.54 -4.43 -7.90
N VAL A 30 -4.49 -5.02 -6.70
CA VAL A 30 -3.31 -5.72 -6.18
C VAL A 30 -3.60 -7.23 -6.15
N MET A 31 -2.82 -7.99 -6.91
CA MET A 31 -2.92 -9.45 -7.04
C MET A 31 -2.50 -10.16 -5.75
N PRO A 32 -2.92 -11.42 -5.52
CA PRO A 32 -2.43 -12.20 -4.39
C PRO A 32 -0.90 -12.23 -4.34
N ALA A 33 -0.32 -11.97 -3.16
CA ALA A 33 1.12 -11.89 -2.91
C ALA A 33 1.90 -10.78 -3.67
N GLU A 34 1.22 -9.90 -4.42
CA GLU A 34 1.86 -8.73 -5.06
C GLU A 34 2.30 -7.71 -4.00
N TRP A 35 3.50 -7.18 -4.19
CA TRP A 35 3.99 -5.99 -3.52
C TRP A 35 3.68 -4.78 -4.39
N PHE A 36 3.00 -3.79 -3.83
CA PHE A 36 2.67 -2.55 -4.50
C PHE A 36 3.36 -1.38 -3.80
N TRP A 37 4.30 -0.76 -4.52
CA TRP A 37 5.02 0.44 -4.11
C TRP A 37 4.33 1.66 -4.70
N PHE A 38 4.09 2.68 -3.88
CA PHE A 38 3.40 3.89 -4.30
C PHE A 38 3.83 5.09 -3.45
N GLU A 39 3.63 6.30 -3.97
CA GLU A 39 3.84 7.54 -3.24
C GLU A 39 2.49 8.13 -2.83
N ALA A 40 2.40 8.70 -1.62
CA ALA A 40 1.19 9.36 -1.15
C ALA A 40 1.49 10.53 -0.20
N PRO A 41 0.60 11.53 -0.06
CA PRO A 41 0.71 12.53 0.99
C PRO A 41 0.42 11.89 2.37
N LEU A 42 1.05 12.41 3.44
CA LEU A 42 0.94 11.86 4.80
C LEU A 42 -0.49 11.91 5.35
N GLU A 43 -1.27 12.91 4.91
CA GLU A 43 -2.65 13.11 5.32
C GLU A 43 -3.65 12.24 4.53
N ALA A 44 -3.16 11.40 3.60
CA ALA A 44 -4.03 10.49 2.87
C ALA A 44 -4.45 9.28 3.71
N ARG A 45 -5.60 8.73 3.34
CA ARG A 45 -6.12 7.46 3.84
C ARG A 45 -5.96 6.36 2.80
N VAL A 46 -5.72 5.14 3.27
CA VAL A 46 -5.72 3.93 2.45
C VAL A 46 -6.98 3.13 2.74
N GLU A 47 -7.60 2.64 1.68
CA GLU A 47 -8.74 1.73 1.74
C GLU A 47 -8.42 0.46 0.95
N ILE A 48 -8.62 -0.71 1.55
CA ILE A 48 -8.48 -2.01 0.89
C ILE A 48 -9.86 -2.63 0.70
N TRP A 49 -10.23 -2.81 -0.57
CA TRP A 49 -11.52 -3.35 -0.98
C TRP A 49 -11.36 -4.76 -1.52
N GLN A 50 -12.06 -5.71 -0.92
CA GLN A 50 -12.09 -7.10 -1.38
C GLN A 50 -13.24 -7.32 -2.35
N MET A 51 -13.04 -8.24 -3.31
CA MET A 51 -14.14 -8.72 -4.15
C MET A 51 -15.01 -9.70 -3.37
N ALA A 52 -16.30 -9.41 -3.28
CA ALA A 52 -17.33 -10.23 -2.65
C ALA A 52 -18.40 -10.64 -3.67
N VAL A 53 -19.20 -11.66 -3.34
CA VAL A 53 -20.24 -12.19 -4.23
C VAL A 53 -21.28 -11.12 -4.60
N ASN A 54 -21.48 -10.12 -3.73
CA ASN A 54 -22.43 -9.02 -3.90
C ASN A 54 -21.77 -7.69 -4.26
N GLY A 55 -20.51 -7.67 -4.71
CA GLY A 55 -19.81 -6.46 -5.14
C GLY A 55 -18.48 -6.27 -4.42
N GLN A 56 -18.21 -5.06 -3.94
CA GLN A 56 -16.98 -4.73 -3.22
C GLN A 56 -17.25 -4.58 -1.73
N LEU A 57 -16.39 -5.18 -0.91
CA LEU A 57 -16.42 -5.05 0.54
C LEU A 57 -15.20 -4.25 1.00
N LEU A 58 -15.44 -3.13 1.69
CA LEU A 58 -14.37 -2.41 2.37
C LEU A 58 -13.86 -3.27 3.54
N SER A 59 -12.63 -3.77 3.42
CA SER A 59 -12.03 -4.65 4.43
C SER A 59 -11.16 -3.87 5.41
N VAL A 60 -10.45 -2.85 4.94
CA VAL A 60 -9.55 -2.04 5.76
C VAL A 60 -9.73 -0.57 5.38
N ARG A 61 -9.74 0.29 6.39
CA ARG A 61 -9.54 1.73 6.25
C ARG A 61 -8.51 2.15 7.31
N GLY A 62 -7.42 2.76 6.86
CA GLY A 62 -6.33 3.23 7.72
C GLY A 62 -5.65 4.46 7.16
N ASP A 63 -4.67 4.99 7.89
CA ASP A 63 -3.89 6.15 7.48
C ASP A 63 -2.69 5.71 6.65
N VAL A 64 -2.21 6.56 5.74
CA VAL A 64 -1.01 6.27 4.93
C VAL A 64 0.22 5.98 5.80
N CYS A 65 0.28 6.54 7.01
CA CYS A 65 1.35 6.30 7.99
C CYS A 65 1.59 4.81 8.29
N ASP A 66 0.54 3.98 8.23
CA ASP A 66 0.65 2.53 8.47
C ASP A 66 1.34 1.78 7.32
N TYR A 67 1.52 2.45 6.17
CA TYR A 67 2.05 1.88 4.94
C TYR A 67 3.39 2.50 4.52
N LEU A 68 4.01 3.34 5.36
CA LEU A 68 5.30 3.94 5.04
C LEU A 68 6.36 2.85 4.82
N ALA A 69 7.07 2.95 3.71
CA ALA A 69 8.21 2.10 3.46
C ALA A 69 9.29 2.42 4.50
N THR A 70 9.56 1.49 5.42
CA THR A 70 10.71 1.66 6.31
C THR A 70 11.97 1.64 5.45
N PRO A 71 12.85 2.65 5.53
CA PRO A 71 14.15 2.56 4.90
C PRO A 71 14.90 1.40 5.54
N GLN A 72 15.13 0.31 4.79
CA GLN A 72 16.08 -0.69 5.22
C GLN A 72 17.45 -0.01 5.28
N PRO A 73 18.17 -0.01 6.41
CA PRO A 73 19.56 0.41 6.42
C PRO A 73 20.32 -0.56 5.49
N SER A 74 20.78 -0.05 4.35
CA SER A 74 21.66 -0.77 3.43
C SER A 74 22.85 -1.31 4.23
N GLN A 75 22.95 -2.63 4.39
CA GLN A 75 24.17 -3.24 4.91
C GLN A 75 25.26 -3.06 3.86
N ASN A 76 26.07 -2.02 4.04
CA ASN A 76 27.28 -1.84 3.26
C ASN A 76 28.22 -3.01 3.52
N ASN A 77 28.54 -3.69 2.43
CA ASN A 77 29.36 -4.87 2.32
C ASN A 77 30.80 -4.56 2.79
N THR A 78 31.19 -4.95 4.01
CA THR A 78 32.60 -4.91 4.41
C THR A 78 33.29 -6.16 3.87
N LEU A 79 33.91 -6.03 2.71
CA LEU A 79 34.90 -6.98 2.21
C LEU A 79 36.04 -7.06 3.24
N VAL A 80 36.14 -8.18 3.94
CA VAL A 80 37.37 -8.57 4.64
C VAL A 80 38.39 -8.98 3.58
N ALA A 81 39.42 -8.16 3.43
CA ALA A 81 40.67 -8.50 2.73
C ALA A 81 41.68 -9.03 3.73
#